data_AF-B0DE34-F1
#
_entry.id   AF-B0DE34-F1
#
_cell.length_a   1.000
_cell.length_b   1.000
_cell.length_c   1.000
_cell.angle_alpha   90.00
_cell.angle_beta   90.00
_cell.angle_gamma   90.00
#
_symmetry.space_group_name_H-M   'P 1'
#
loop_
_entity.id
_entity.type
_entity.pdbx_description
1 polymer ?
#
loop_
_entity_poly.entity_id
_entity_poly.type
_entity_poly.pdbx_seq_one_letter_code
_entity_poly.pdbx_strand_id
1 'polypeptide(L)'
;MPVYVGKSVYYRLYTKLGAFESNHALYQNDRFIGRIPSKLFAPPHMVASFRRTLCKLEGLSEPDKALVFTPLSSPAPKEDSARLSLYGPSGPGLSEQDPIALVVELEKRIKDVTQPEKLPERSDDTDIHYGNALSSFAVYYRVYSAEGEGDEEKAKTSFDESDISLGRINAVFIAPPHTAGSLKACITKAEGLVTPGHALYKDMELFQDMTSDTAMNDTDIISFQDDAYPGSDEDDPVALVNATADTAADQKAKPTSDKVLSEYPLDTAATNCAFPDGPDPKFTKRARAKRDWIPHST
;
A
#
# COMPACT_ATOMS: atom_id res chain seq x y z
N MET A 1 -19.93 14.81 -38.22
CA MET A 1 -18.49 14.58 -38.04
C MET A 1 -18.29 13.90 -36.69
N PRO A 2 -17.92 12.62 -36.60
CA PRO A 2 -17.63 12.03 -35.31
C PRO A 2 -16.32 12.65 -34.78
N VAL A 3 -16.39 13.27 -33.61
CA VAL A 3 -15.20 13.66 -32.86
C VAL A 3 -14.49 12.36 -32.52
N TYR A 4 -13.27 12.15 -33.02
CA TYR A 4 -12.42 11.06 -32.54
C TYR A 4 -12.10 11.34 -31.07
N VAL A 5 -12.94 10.81 -30.17
CA VAL A 5 -12.59 10.75 -28.75
C VAL A 5 -11.45 9.75 -28.66
N GLY A 6 -10.22 10.26 -28.51
CA GLY A 6 -9.06 9.40 -28.31
C GLY A 6 -9.28 8.48 -27.12
N LYS A 7 -8.89 7.19 -27.26
CA LYS A 7 -8.96 6.23 -26.15
C LYS A 7 -8.20 6.78 -24.95
N SER A 8 -8.81 6.65 -23.78
CA SER A 8 -8.25 7.10 -22.51
C SER A 8 -7.94 5.88 -21.65
N VAL A 9 -7.01 6.05 -20.72
CA VAL A 9 -6.69 5.10 -19.68
C VAL A 9 -7.10 5.70 -18.35
N TYR A 10 -7.92 4.96 -17.61
CA TYR A 10 -8.32 5.25 -16.25
C TYR A 10 -7.45 4.46 -15.28
N TYR A 11 -7.02 5.12 -14.21
CA TYR A 11 -6.15 4.51 -13.21
C TYR A 11 -6.41 5.09 -11.82
N ARG A 12 -5.97 4.36 -10.79
CA ARG A 12 -5.92 4.80 -9.40
C ARG A 12 -4.53 4.61 -8.84
N LEU A 13 -4.13 5.48 -7.91
CA LEU A 13 -2.81 5.49 -7.32
C LEU A 13 -2.88 5.09 -5.84
N TYR A 14 -1.96 4.22 -5.43
CA TYR A 14 -1.92 3.68 -4.08
C TYR A 14 -0.51 3.70 -3.51
N THR A 15 -0.44 3.92 -2.20
CA THR A 15 0.70 3.48 -1.39
C THR A 15 0.29 2.26 -0.59
N LYS A 16 1.19 1.71 0.23
CA LYS A 16 0.82 0.68 1.21
C LYS A 16 -0.22 1.16 2.24
N LEU A 17 -0.38 2.48 2.39
CA LEU A 17 -1.35 3.08 3.32
C LEU A 17 -2.71 3.36 2.67
N GLY A 18 -2.90 2.97 1.40
CA GLY A 18 -4.12 3.23 0.65
C GLY A 18 -3.96 4.28 -0.43
N ALA A 19 -5.09 4.68 -1.01
CA ALA A 19 -5.18 5.55 -2.17
C ALA A 19 -4.64 6.97 -1.90
N PHE A 20 -4.17 7.62 -2.97
CA PHE A 20 -3.80 9.03 -2.97
C PHE A 20 -4.17 9.70 -4.29
N GLU A 21 -4.21 11.03 -4.30
CA GLU A 21 -4.73 11.79 -5.42
C GLU A 21 -3.83 11.74 -6.67
N SER A 22 -4.43 11.72 -7.85
CA SER A 22 -3.72 11.83 -9.13
C SER A 22 -3.50 13.29 -9.53
N ASN A 23 -2.35 13.61 -10.14
CA ASN A 23 -2.09 14.88 -10.84
C ASN A 23 -2.96 15.11 -12.09
N HIS A 24 -3.66 14.07 -12.53
CA HIS A 24 -4.58 14.08 -13.66
C HIS A 24 -5.96 13.61 -13.22
N ALA A 25 -6.39 14.06 -12.03
CA ALA A 25 -7.69 13.78 -11.46
C ALA A 25 -8.81 14.08 -12.47
N LEU A 26 -9.76 13.16 -12.58
CA LEU A 26 -10.88 13.30 -13.50
C LEU A 26 -11.99 14.19 -12.93
N TYR A 27 -12.26 14.06 -11.63
CA TYR A 27 -13.36 14.72 -10.94
C TYR A 27 -12.88 15.55 -9.75
N GLN A 28 -13.63 16.60 -9.41
CA GLN A 28 -13.34 17.42 -8.24
C GLN A 28 -13.60 16.68 -6.91
N ASN A 29 -14.66 15.88 -6.86
CA ASN A 29 -15.08 15.09 -5.70
C ASN A 29 -14.49 13.66 -5.66
N ASP A 30 -13.91 13.16 -6.76
CA ASP A 30 -13.09 11.93 -6.79
C ASP A 30 -11.74 12.22 -7.44
N ARG A 31 -10.81 12.74 -6.63
CA ARG A 31 -9.44 13.07 -7.06
C ARG A 31 -8.50 11.86 -7.11
N PHE A 32 -8.99 10.69 -6.71
CA PHE A 32 -8.21 9.45 -6.64
C PHE A 32 -8.22 8.67 -7.95
N ILE A 33 -9.16 8.96 -8.84
CA ILE A 33 -9.18 8.43 -10.21
C ILE A 33 -8.54 9.41 -11.20
N GLY A 34 -7.47 8.94 -11.83
CA GLY A 34 -6.76 9.66 -12.88
C GLY A 34 -7.22 9.23 -14.28
N ARG A 35 -7.15 10.16 -15.23
CA ARG A 35 -7.43 9.87 -16.65
C ARG A 35 -6.38 10.49 -17.54
N ILE A 36 -5.78 9.66 -18.40
CA ILE A 36 -4.79 10.12 -19.39
C ILE A 36 -5.06 9.53 -20.78
N PRO A 37 -4.70 10.23 -21.87
CA PRO A 37 -4.84 9.69 -23.22
C PRO A 37 -3.94 8.46 -23.45
N SER A 38 -4.48 7.38 -24.05
CA SER A 38 -3.71 6.16 -24.33
C SER A 38 -2.55 6.38 -25.31
N LYS A 39 -2.60 7.44 -26.12
CA LYS A 39 -1.53 7.88 -27.04
C LYS A 39 -0.23 8.27 -26.33
N LEU A 40 -0.24 8.51 -25.02
CA LEU A 40 0.97 8.79 -24.25
C LEU A 40 1.83 7.53 -24.03
N PHE A 41 1.27 6.34 -24.24
CA PHE A 41 1.97 5.08 -24.08
C PHE A 41 2.49 4.59 -25.42
N ALA A 42 3.81 4.41 -25.51
CA ALA A 42 4.43 3.84 -26.70
C ALA A 42 4.16 2.32 -26.81
N PRO A 43 3.91 1.79 -28.03
CA PRO A 43 3.98 0.35 -28.28
C PRO A 43 5.37 -0.19 -27.88
N PRO A 44 5.49 -1.42 -27.33
CA PRO A 44 4.49 -2.49 -27.30
C PRO A 44 3.54 -2.52 -26.08
N HIS A 45 3.33 -1.41 -25.37
CA HIS A 45 2.38 -1.29 -24.24
C HIS A 45 2.58 -2.36 -23.15
N MET A 46 3.83 -2.63 -22.79
CA MET A 46 4.17 -3.55 -21.70
C MET A 46 3.94 -2.89 -20.34
N VAL A 47 3.64 -3.68 -19.31
CA VAL A 47 3.46 -3.20 -17.92
C VAL A 47 4.67 -2.38 -17.45
N ALA A 48 5.89 -2.81 -17.74
CA ALA A 48 7.09 -2.05 -17.40
C ALA A 48 7.16 -0.66 -18.05
N SER A 49 6.78 -0.56 -19.33
CA SER A 49 6.73 0.71 -20.06
C SER A 49 5.56 1.60 -19.61
N PHE A 50 4.45 0.97 -19.22
CA PHE A 50 3.26 1.61 -18.68
C PHE A 50 3.56 2.27 -17.35
N ARG A 51 4.08 1.52 -16.35
CA ARG A 51 4.37 2.09 -15.02
C ARG A 51 5.40 3.21 -15.09
N ARG A 52 6.44 3.08 -15.92
CA ARG A 52 7.47 4.14 -16.08
C ARG A 52 6.86 5.43 -16.64
N THR A 53 6.01 5.31 -17.65
CA THR A 53 5.31 6.46 -18.23
C THR A 53 4.35 7.07 -17.22
N LEU A 54 3.56 6.25 -16.52
CA LEU A 54 2.57 6.72 -15.56
C LEU A 54 3.22 7.40 -14.34
N CYS A 55 4.25 6.79 -13.74
CA CYS A 55 5.03 7.43 -12.68
C CYS A 55 5.63 8.76 -13.13
N LYS A 56 6.15 8.84 -14.36
CA LYS A 56 6.71 10.08 -14.90
C LYS A 56 5.65 11.18 -15.03
N LEU A 57 4.46 10.83 -15.53
CA LEU A 57 3.33 11.77 -15.65
C LEU A 57 2.90 12.25 -14.26
N GLU A 58 2.82 11.33 -13.30
CA GLU A 58 2.47 11.62 -11.91
C GLU A 58 3.60 12.23 -11.08
N GLY A 59 4.79 12.42 -11.65
CA GLY A 59 5.96 12.93 -10.94
C GLY A 59 6.47 12.01 -9.82
N LEU A 60 6.10 10.73 -9.81
CA LEU A 60 6.47 9.74 -8.80
C LEU A 60 7.89 9.21 -9.00
N SER A 61 8.62 9.03 -7.89
CA SER A 61 9.95 8.41 -7.90
C SER A 61 9.89 6.88 -7.98
N GLU A 62 11.03 6.26 -8.30
CA GLU A 62 11.24 4.81 -8.22
C GLU A 62 10.22 3.95 -9.02
N PRO A 63 10.00 4.21 -10.32
CA PRO A 63 9.04 3.47 -11.13
C PRO A 63 9.34 1.98 -11.24
N ASP A 64 10.57 1.53 -11.00
CA ASP A 64 10.94 0.12 -11.05
C ASP A 64 10.47 -0.67 -9.81
N LYS A 65 10.09 0.01 -8.71
CA LYS A 65 9.46 -0.60 -7.54
C LYS A 65 7.93 -0.59 -7.60
N ALA A 66 7.36 0.13 -8.57
CA ALA A 66 5.92 0.26 -8.70
C ALA A 66 5.29 -1.04 -9.23
N LEU A 67 4.17 -1.42 -8.63
CA LEU A 67 3.40 -2.60 -8.97
C LEU A 67 2.12 -2.19 -9.69
N VAL A 68 1.72 -2.98 -10.69
CA VAL A 68 0.52 -2.74 -11.48
C VAL A 68 -0.46 -3.87 -11.26
N PHE A 69 -1.69 -3.56 -10.87
CA PHE A 69 -2.77 -4.51 -10.66
C PHE A 69 -3.86 -4.26 -11.69
N THR A 70 -4.30 -5.32 -12.36
CA THR A 70 -5.40 -5.30 -13.34
C THR A 70 -6.14 -6.64 -13.28
N PRO A 71 -7.39 -6.71 -12.77
CA PRO A 71 -8.17 -5.61 -12.18
C PRO A 71 -7.66 -5.18 -10.80
N LEU A 72 -8.29 -4.16 -10.20
CA LEU A 72 -7.98 -3.67 -8.84
C LEU A 72 -7.98 -4.79 -7.79
N SER A 73 -8.94 -5.72 -7.88
CA SER A 73 -9.08 -6.87 -6.96
C SER A 73 -8.08 -8.01 -7.19
N SER A 74 -7.12 -7.86 -8.11
CA SER A 74 -6.16 -8.91 -8.39
C SER A 74 -5.31 -9.19 -7.14
N PRO A 75 -5.16 -10.46 -6.71
CA PRO A 75 -4.36 -10.80 -5.53
C PRO A 75 -2.85 -10.67 -5.79
N ALA A 76 -2.44 -10.52 -7.05
CA ALA A 76 -1.05 -10.38 -7.46
C ALA A 76 -0.88 -9.29 -8.53
N PRO A 77 0.28 -8.62 -8.57
CA PRO A 77 0.59 -7.65 -9.61
C PRO A 77 0.86 -8.35 -10.95
N LYS A 78 0.66 -7.63 -12.04
CA LYS A 78 1.02 -8.07 -13.38
C LYS A 78 2.53 -8.05 -13.59
N GLU A 79 3.02 -9.06 -14.32
CA GLU A 79 4.41 -9.15 -14.73
C GLU A 79 4.80 -8.01 -15.69
N ASP A 80 6.05 -7.57 -15.60
CA ASP A 80 6.66 -6.54 -16.45
C ASP A 80 6.55 -6.82 -17.95
N SER A 81 6.63 -8.11 -18.29
CA SER A 81 6.59 -8.65 -19.65
C SER A 81 5.18 -8.59 -20.26
N ALA A 82 4.14 -8.52 -19.43
CA ALA A 82 2.76 -8.60 -19.85
C ALA A 82 2.37 -7.37 -20.69
N ARG A 83 1.56 -7.62 -21.73
CA ARG A 83 1.01 -6.57 -22.60
C ARG A 83 -0.33 -6.06 -22.07
N LEU A 84 -0.51 -4.75 -22.13
CA LEU A 84 -1.79 -4.09 -21.83
C LEU A 84 -2.51 -3.73 -23.13
N SER A 85 -3.74 -4.20 -23.28
CA SER A 85 -4.58 -3.97 -24.47
C SER A 85 -5.23 -2.58 -24.45
N LEU A 86 -4.44 -1.51 -24.43
CA LEU A 86 -4.91 -0.11 -24.33
C LEU A 86 -5.72 0.39 -25.56
N TYR A 87 -5.64 -0.35 -26.68
CA TYR A 87 -6.36 -0.05 -27.92
C TYR A 87 -7.34 -1.15 -28.32
N GLY A 88 -7.51 -2.19 -27.50
CA GLY A 88 -8.48 -3.25 -27.73
C GLY A 88 -9.94 -2.77 -27.62
N PRO A 89 -10.92 -3.58 -28.08
CA PRO A 89 -12.33 -3.31 -27.80
C PRO A 89 -12.65 -3.41 -26.31
N SER A 90 -11.88 -4.22 -25.58
CA SER A 90 -11.87 -4.35 -24.12
C SER A 90 -10.42 -4.42 -23.64
N GLY A 91 -10.21 -4.11 -22.37
CA GLY A 91 -8.89 -4.07 -21.76
C GLY A 91 -8.88 -3.31 -20.44
N PRO A 92 -7.83 -3.49 -19.63
CA PRO A 92 -7.73 -2.87 -18.33
C PRO A 92 -7.61 -1.35 -18.47
N GLY A 93 -8.29 -0.61 -17.59
CA GLY A 93 -8.27 0.85 -17.59
C GLY A 93 -9.00 1.50 -18.75
N LEU A 94 -9.81 0.77 -19.53
CA LEU A 94 -10.62 1.37 -20.61
C LEU A 94 -11.95 1.95 -20.10
N SER A 95 -12.30 1.67 -18.85
CA SER A 95 -13.49 2.18 -18.17
C SER A 95 -13.08 2.77 -16.81
N GLU A 96 -13.82 3.78 -16.36
CA GLU A 96 -13.73 4.28 -14.99
C GLU A 96 -13.99 3.17 -13.96
N GLN A 97 -14.75 2.15 -14.37
CA GLN A 97 -15.20 1.07 -13.50
C GLN A 97 -14.20 -0.06 -13.30
N ASP A 98 -13.23 -0.17 -14.21
CA ASP A 98 -12.12 -1.11 -14.13
C ASP A 98 -10.81 -0.35 -14.36
N PRO A 99 -10.44 0.56 -13.43
CA PRO A 99 -9.23 1.35 -13.55
C PRO A 99 -8.00 0.48 -13.30
N ILE A 100 -6.88 0.81 -13.93
CA ILE A 100 -5.59 0.19 -13.59
C ILE A 100 -5.12 0.72 -12.24
N ALA A 101 -4.74 -0.16 -11.32
CA ALA A 101 -4.17 0.27 -10.06
C ALA A 101 -2.63 0.27 -10.11
N LEU A 102 -2.04 1.40 -9.74
CA LEU A 102 -0.59 1.57 -9.59
C LEU A 102 -0.26 1.72 -8.10
N VAL A 103 0.46 0.75 -7.54
CA VAL A 103 0.94 0.79 -6.16
C VAL A 103 2.40 1.21 -6.14
N VAL A 104 2.73 2.26 -5.39
CA VAL A 104 4.10 2.77 -5.19
C VAL A 104 4.52 2.69 -3.73
N GLU A 105 5.82 2.68 -3.47
CA GLU A 105 6.34 2.59 -2.10
C GLU A 105 6.06 3.87 -1.29
N LEU A 106 6.24 5.03 -1.91
CA LEU A 106 6.04 6.34 -1.30
C LEU A 106 5.41 7.31 -2.30
N GLU A 107 4.55 8.18 -1.79
CA GLU A 107 4.05 9.35 -2.52
C GLU A 107 5.11 10.46 -2.55
N LYS A 108 6.24 10.19 -3.20
CA LYS A 108 7.31 11.18 -3.36
C LYS A 108 7.20 11.83 -4.73
N ARG A 109 6.52 12.99 -4.76
CA ARG A 109 6.41 13.82 -5.97
C ARG A 109 7.71 14.60 -6.17
N ILE A 110 8.28 14.50 -7.36
CA ILE A 110 9.49 15.22 -7.77
C ILE A 110 9.12 16.62 -8.33
N LYS A 111 7.84 16.85 -8.61
CA LYS A 111 7.30 18.11 -9.10
C LYS A 111 5.91 18.33 -8.52
N ASP A 112 5.66 19.55 -8.06
CA ASP A 112 4.29 20.01 -7.78
C ASP A 112 3.63 20.32 -9.12
N VAL A 113 2.56 19.58 -9.43
CA VAL A 113 1.73 19.84 -10.61
C VAL A 113 0.51 20.60 -10.14
N THR A 114 0.31 21.81 -10.68
CA THR A 114 -0.90 22.58 -10.44
C THR A 114 -2.06 21.89 -11.14
N GLN A 115 -3.03 21.43 -10.35
CA GLN A 115 -4.25 20.81 -10.84
C GLN A 115 -5.10 21.86 -11.57
N PRO A 116 -5.86 21.47 -12.60
CA PRO A 116 -6.83 22.38 -13.21
C PRO A 116 -7.85 22.85 -12.16
N GLU A 117 -8.05 24.17 -12.06
CA GLU A 117 -8.96 24.79 -11.07
C GLU A 117 -10.44 24.43 -11.26
N LYS A 118 -10.81 23.89 -12.43
CA LYS A 118 -12.20 23.60 -12.79
C LYS A 118 -12.32 22.19 -13.38
N LEU A 119 -12.38 21.19 -12.50
CA LEU A 119 -12.77 19.84 -12.85
C LEU A 119 -14.30 19.70 -12.78
N PRO A 120 -14.91 18.81 -13.57
CA PRO A 120 -16.32 18.50 -13.39
C PRO A 120 -16.54 17.84 -12.02
N GLU A 121 -17.67 18.12 -11.40
CA GLU A 121 -18.20 17.31 -10.32
C GLU A 121 -18.76 16.02 -10.92
N ARG A 122 -18.44 14.90 -10.28
CA ARG A 122 -19.09 13.63 -10.55
C ARG A 122 -20.51 13.69 -9.98
N SER A 123 -21.50 13.33 -10.77
CA SER A 123 -22.89 13.25 -10.32
C SER A 123 -23.07 12.12 -9.31
N ASP A 124 -23.69 12.42 -8.18
CA ASP A 124 -24.14 11.44 -7.18
C ASP A 124 -25.39 10.66 -7.66
N ASP A 125 -26.06 11.13 -8.71
CA ASP A 125 -27.35 10.62 -9.25
C ASP A 125 -27.19 9.37 -10.11
N THR A 126 -26.04 8.73 -9.97
CA THR A 126 -25.86 7.43 -10.55
C THR A 126 -25.48 6.50 -9.42
N ASP A 127 -26.45 5.64 -9.13
CA ASP A 127 -26.28 4.22 -8.86
C ASP A 127 -25.37 3.60 -9.96
N ILE A 128 -24.15 4.15 -10.14
CA ILE A 128 -23.18 3.60 -11.06
C ILE A 128 -22.70 2.36 -10.34
N HIS A 129 -23.37 1.25 -10.64
CA HIS A 129 -22.76 -0.06 -10.63
C HIS A 129 -21.44 0.07 -11.41
N TYR A 130 -20.36 0.32 -10.67
CA TYR A 130 -19.04 -0.04 -11.11
C TYR A 130 -19.14 -1.48 -11.57
N GLY A 131 -18.84 -1.71 -12.85
CA GLY A 131 -18.44 -3.01 -13.37
C GLY A 131 -17.14 -3.53 -12.72
N ASN A 132 -16.94 -3.29 -11.43
CA ASN A 132 -16.69 -4.26 -10.38
C ASN A 132 -17.04 -3.56 -9.05
N ALA A 133 -17.89 -4.14 -8.21
CA ALA A 133 -18.74 -3.46 -7.22
C ALA A 133 -18.03 -2.70 -6.05
N LEU A 134 -16.71 -2.54 -6.08
CA LEU A 134 -15.83 -1.92 -5.07
C LEU A 134 -16.11 -0.46 -4.70
N SER A 135 -16.69 0.36 -5.58
CA SER A 135 -17.01 1.75 -5.24
C SER A 135 -18.22 1.91 -4.33
N SER A 136 -19.07 0.89 -4.25
CA SER A 136 -20.29 0.89 -3.44
C SER A 136 -20.10 0.12 -2.13
N PHE A 137 -18.96 -0.56 -1.97
CA PHE A 137 -18.65 -1.36 -0.80
C PHE A 137 -17.99 -0.49 0.28
N ALA A 138 -18.84 -0.04 1.21
CA ALA A 138 -18.41 0.54 2.46
C ALA A 138 -17.82 -0.55 3.37
N VAL A 139 -16.73 -0.23 4.04
CA VAL A 139 -16.19 -1.05 5.13
C VAL A 139 -16.42 -0.30 6.43
N TYR A 140 -17.19 -0.92 7.31
CA TYR A 140 -17.51 -0.44 8.65
C TYR A 140 -16.52 -0.98 9.65
N TYR A 141 -16.05 -0.11 10.55
CA TYR A 141 -15.04 -0.48 11.54
C TYR A 141 -15.21 0.29 12.85
N ARG A 142 -14.66 -0.27 13.92
CA ARG A 142 -14.46 0.41 15.21
C ARG A 142 -12.99 0.43 15.58
N VAL A 143 -12.58 1.50 16.26
CA VAL A 143 -11.21 1.65 16.76
C VAL A 143 -11.22 1.62 18.28
N TYR A 144 -10.44 0.71 18.85
CA TYR A 144 -10.30 0.54 20.29
C TYR A 144 -8.92 0.98 20.76
N SER A 145 -8.91 1.76 21.84
CA SER A 145 -7.69 2.16 22.53
C SER A 145 -7.23 1.10 23.52
N ALA A 146 -5.91 0.92 23.65
CA ALA A 146 -5.33 -0.06 24.57
C ALA A 146 -5.45 0.32 26.05
N GLU A 147 -5.69 1.61 26.35
CA GLU A 147 -5.61 2.13 27.73
C GLU A 147 -6.88 1.88 28.57
N GLY A 148 -7.92 1.25 28.02
CA GLY A 148 -9.02 0.68 28.81
C GLY A 148 -9.88 1.67 29.61
N GLU A 149 -9.73 2.99 29.42
CA GLU A 149 -10.84 3.90 29.68
C GLU A 149 -11.87 3.63 28.58
N GLY A 150 -12.96 2.95 28.96
CA GLY A 150 -13.93 2.28 28.07
C GLY A 150 -14.75 3.16 27.14
N ASP A 151 -14.16 4.21 26.57
CA ASP A 151 -14.73 4.99 25.48
C ASP A 151 -14.13 4.50 24.16
N GLU A 152 -14.99 3.94 23.31
CA GLU A 152 -14.69 3.78 21.90
C GLU A 152 -14.21 5.14 21.36
N GLU A 153 -13.03 5.16 20.73
CA GLU A 153 -12.49 6.43 20.25
C GLU A 153 -13.39 6.96 19.13
N LYS A 154 -13.77 8.24 19.21
CA LYS A 154 -14.54 8.88 18.15
C LYS A 154 -13.83 8.70 16.81
N ALA A 155 -14.43 7.94 15.90
CA ALA A 155 -13.92 7.75 14.57
C ALA A 155 -13.96 9.10 13.82
N LYS A 156 -12.84 9.50 13.24
CA LYS A 156 -12.76 10.69 12.37
C LYS A 156 -13.59 10.52 11.10
N THR A 157 -13.82 9.28 10.72
CA THR A 157 -14.67 8.89 9.59
C THR A 157 -16.11 8.54 10.02
N SER A 158 -16.51 8.88 11.25
CA SER A 158 -17.88 8.69 11.71
C SER A 158 -18.88 9.36 10.77
N PHE A 159 -19.97 8.66 10.50
CA PHE A 159 -21.03 9.09 9.59
C PHE A 159 -22.40 9.14 10.26
N ASP A 160 -22.53 8.53 11.44
CA ASP A 160 -23.71 8.60 12.28
C ASP A 160 -23.40 9.40 13.56
N GLU A 161 -24.27 10.36 13.87
CA GLU A 161 -24.17 11.15 15.10
C GLU A 161 -24.60 10.36 16.33
N SER A 162 -25.40 9.29 16.14
CA SER A 162 -25.84 8.41 17.23
C SER A 162 -24.76 7.43 17.68
N ASP A 163 -23.84 7.10 16.78
CA ASP A 163 -22.71 6.20 17.00
C ASP A 163 -21.41 6.80 16.44
N ILE A 164 -20.81 7.69 17.23
CA ILE A 164 -19.62 8.44 16.85
C ILE A 164 -18.33 7.60 16.75
N SER A 165 -18.40 6.36 17.23
CA SER A 165 -17.33 5.37 17.28
C SER A 165 -17.28 4.47 16.04
N LEU A 166 -18.39 4.40 15.30
CA LEU A 166 -18.48 3.64 14.06
C LEU A 166 -17.89 4.45 12.89
N GLY A 167 -16.74 4.00 12.40
CA GLY A 167 -16.06 4.54 11.23
C GLY A 167 -16.52 3.87 9.93
N ARG A 168 -16.37 4.59 8.82
CA ARG A 168 -16.66 4.07 7.48
C ARG A 168 -15.65 4.54 6.45
N ILE A 169 -15.08 3.60 5.70
CA ILE A 169 -14.25 3.89 4.52
C ILE A 169 -14.79 3.17 3.28
N ASN A 170 -14.44 3.67 2.11
CA ASN A 170 -14.75 3.00 0.86
C ASN A 170 -13.66 1.98 0.52
N ALA A 171 -14.03 0.76 0.13
CA ALA A 171 -13.08 -0.29 -0.25
C ALA A 171 -12.14 0.14 -1.39
N VAL A 172 -12.56 1.08 -2.24
CA VAL A 172 -11.72 1.65 -3.32
C VAL A 172 -10.46 2.37 -2.80
N PHE A 173 -10.43 2.79 -1.54
CA PHE A 173 -9.26 3.42 -0.92
C PHE A 173 -8.24 2.40 -0.41
N ILE A 174 -8.62 1.14 -0.28
CA ILE A 174 -7.76 0.06 0.17
C ILE A 174 -6.82 -0.33 -0.97
N ALA A 175 -5.53 -0.46 -0.66
CA ALA A 175 -4.54 -0.81 -1.66
C ALA A 175 -4.62 -2.29 -2.05
N PRO A 176 -4.52 -2.64 -3.35
CA PRO A 176 -4.30 -4.02 -3.76
C PRO A 176 -3.05 -4.60 -3.09
N PRO A 177 -3.03 -5.89 -2.71
CA PRO A 177 -3.98 -6.93 -3.12
C PRO A 177 -5.21 -7.11 -2.21
N HIS A 178 -5.66 -6.07 -1.50
CA HIS A 178 -6.82 -6.10 -0.61
C HIS A 178 -6.66 -7.14 0.50
N THR A 179 -5.57 -7.04 1.25
CA THR A 179 -5.35 -7.88 2.43
C THR A 179 -5.87 -7.21 3.71
N ALA A 180 -6.02 -7.97 4.79
CA ALA A 180 -6.26 -7.42 6.13
C ALA A 180 -5.22 -6.36 6.50
N GLY A 181 -3.95 -6.56 6.16
CA GLY A 181 -2.89 -5.57 6.38
C GLY A 181 -3.09 -4.28 5.57
N SER A 182 -3.61 -4.36 4.34
CA SER A 182 -3.93 -3.17 3.55
C SER A 182 -5.19 -2.44 4.04
N LEU A 183 -6.19 -3.18 4.53
CA LEU A 183 -7.38 -2.62 5.17
C LEU A 183 -6.99 -1.90 6.46
N LYS A 184 -6.23 -2.57 7.33
CA LYS A 184 -5.64 -2.03 8.55
C LYS A 184 -4.90 -0.72 8.26
N ALA A 185 -3.96 -0.73 7.32
CA ALA A 185 -3.19 0.46 6.97
C ALA A 185 -4.07 1.61 6.44
N CYS A 186 -5.14 1.29 5.69
CA CYS A 186 -6.10 2.27 5.19
C CYS A 186 -6.90 2.91 6.32
N ILE A 187 -7.42 2.11 7.27
CA ILE A 187 -8.13 2.60 8.47
C ILE A 187 -7.19 3.46 9.30
N THR A 188 -5.99 2.99 9.62
CA THR A 188 -4.99 3.74 10.41
C THR A 188 -4.65 5.08 9.74
N LYS A 189 -4.59 5.14 8.40
CA LYS A 189 -4.39 6.38 7.65
C LYS A 189 -5.61 7.30 7.75
N ALA A 190 -6.82 6.77 7.57
CA ALA A 190 -8.07 7.53 7.62
C ALA A 190 -8.29 8.15 9.00
N GLU A 191 -7.94 7.42 10.05
CA GLU A 191 -8.00 7.87 11.44
C GLU A 191 -6.78 8.72 11.86
N GLY A 192 -5.83 8.96 10.96
CA GLY A 192 -4.64 9.78 11.23
C GLY A 192 -3.75 9.22 12.35
N LEU A 193 -3.78 7.89 12.54
CA LEU A 193 -2.99 7.17 13.54
C LEU A 193 -1.56 6.84 13.02
N VAL A 194 -1.30 7.06 11.72
CA VAL A 194 0.05 6.98 11.13
C VAL A 194 0.74 8.34 11.21
N THR A 195 1.69 8.52 12.13
CA THR A 195 2.60 9.70 12.14
C THR A 195 3.99 9.35 11.59
N PRO A 196 4.63 10.23 10.79
CA PRO A 196 6.00 10.02 10.31
C PRO A 196 6.96 9.83 11.49
N GLY A 197 7.58 8.65 11.60
CA GLY A 197 8.55 8.32 12.66
C GLY A 197 8.02 7.42 13.79
N HIS A 198 6.73 7.07 13.80
CA HIS A 198 6.17 6.13 14.77
C HIS A 198 5.77 4.79 14.13
N ALA A 199 6.06 3.70 14.85
CA ALA A 199 5.86 2.31 14.42
C ALA A 199 4.41 1.78 14.61
N LEU A 200 3.42 2.65 14.89
CA LEU A 200 2.16 2.23 15.51
C LEU A 200 1.28 1.32 14.66
N TYR A 201 1.31 1.38 13.32
CA TYR A 201 0.43 0.52 12.52
C TYR A 201 0.79 -0.98 12.59
N LYS A 202 2.05 -1.31 12.92
CA LYS A 202 2.50 -2.71 13.02
C LYS A 202 2.01 -3.38 14.30
N ASP A 203 1.84 -2.58 15.34
CA ASP A 203 1.39 -3.02 16.65
C ASP A 203 -0.14 -2.98 16.75
N MET A 204 -0.85 -2.65 15.67
CA MET A 204 -2.30 -2.75 15.61
C MET A 204 -2.74 -4.13 15.12
N GLU A 205 -3.79 -4.64 15.75
CA GLU A 205 -4.44 -5.90 15.43
C GLU A 205 -5.80 -5.61 14.81
N LEU A 206 -6.06 -6.25 13.67
CA LEU A 206 -7.35 -6.16 12.99
C LEU A 206 -8.08 -7.48 13.20
N PHE A 207 -9.28 -7.40 13.75
CA PHE A 207 -10.17 -8.54 13.97
C PHE A 207 -11.28 -8.50 12.93
N GLN A 208 -11.76 -9.69 12.55
CA GLN A 208 -12.82 -9.83 11.55
C GLN A 208 -14.12 -9.14 12.00
N ASP A 209 -14.41 -9.21 13.29
CA ASP A 209 -15.57 -8.59 13.93
C ASP A 209 -15.25 -8.29 15.41
N MET A 210 -16.21 -7.69 16.12
CA MET A 210 -16.07 -7.30 17.54
C MET A 210 -16.03 -8.49 18.52
N THR A 211 -16.41 -9.69 18.07
CA THR A 211 -16.50 -10.91 18.89
C THR A 211 -15.38 -11.91 18.63
N SER A 212 -14.54 -11.63 17.64
CA SER A 212 -13.45 -12.48 17.20
C SER A 212 -12.36 -12.58 18.28
N ASP A 213 -12.02 -13.81 18.67
CA ASP A 213 -10.96 -14.10 19.64
C ASP A 213 -9.53 -13.99 19.05
N THR A 214 -9.41 -13.84 17.73
CA THR A 214 -8.11 -13.90 17.04
C THR A 214 -8.03 -12.85 15.94
N ALA A 215 -6.92 -12.12 15.91
CA ALA A 215 -6.63 -11.15 14.87
C ALA A 215 -6.39 -11.82 13.52
N MET A 216 -6.83 -11.18 12.45
CA MET A 216 -6.54 -11.56 11.07
C MET A 216 -5.04 -11.43 10.80
N ASN A 217 -4.52 -12.30 9.94
CA ASN A 217 -3.15 -12.15 9.46
C ASN A 217 -3.09 -11.04 8.43
N ASP A 218 -2.06 -10.18 8.47
CA ASP A 218 -1.88 -9.10 7.50
C ASP A 218 -1.85 -9.56 6.02
N THR A 219 -1.58 -10.84 5.78
CA THR A 219 -1.57 -11.46 4.45
C THR A 219 -2.89 -12.07 4.00
N ASP A 220 -3.89 -12.14 4.88
CA ASP A 220 -5.22 -12.67 4.56
C ASP A 220 -5.88 -11.80 3.49
N ILE A 221 -6.25 -12.40 2.36
CA ILE A 221 -6.92 -11.71 1.25
C ILE A 221 -8.40 -11.50 1.60
N ILE A 222 -8.88 -10.28 1.42
CA ILE A 222 -10.28 -9.88 1.61
C ILE A 222 -10.92 -9.66 0.24
N SER A 223 -11.95 -10.46 -0.04
CA SER A 223 -12.75 -10.35 -1.25
C SER A 223 -13.88 -9.33 -1.08
N PHE A 224 -13.57 -8.04 -1.24
CA PHE A 224 -14.58 -6.97 -1.30
C PHE A 224 -15.47 -7.03 -2.56
N GLN A 225 -15.64 -8.18 -3.20
CA GLN A 225 -16.60 -8.39 -4.28
C GLN A 225 -17.76 -9.28 -3.86
N ASP A 226 -17.61 -9.95 -2.71
CA ASP A 226 -18.62 -10.82 -2.13
C ASP A 226 -19.51 -9.98 -1.20
N ASP A 227 -20.77 -10.37 -1.01
CA ASP A 227 -21.70 -9.61 -0.15
C ASP A 227 -21.43 -9.79 1.37
N ALA A 228 -20.44 -10.62 1.74
CA ALA A 228 -20.18 -11.04 3.12
C ALA A 228 -18.71 -10.85 3.53
N TYR A 229 -18.06 -9.79 3.05
CA TYR A 229 -16.71 -9.45 3.52
C TYR A 229 -16.74 -8.88 4.95
N PRO A 230 -15.61 -8.95 5.70
CA PRO A 230 -15.51 -8.37 7.04
C PRO A 230 -15.83 -6.87 7.04
N GLY A 231 -16.78 -6.43 7.87
CA GLY A 231 -17.24 -5.04 7.93
C GLY A 231 -18.11 -4.62 6.76
N SER A 232 -18.80 -5.55 6.09
CA SER A 232 -19.82 -5.24 5.08
C SER A 232 -21.13 -4.73 5.67
N ASP A 233 -21.35 -4.94 6.97
CA ASP A 233 -22.52 -4.51 7.73
C ASP A 233 -22.12 -3.53 8.85
N GLU A 234 -22.98 -2.54 9.12
CA GLU A 234 -22.85 -1.57 10.21
C GLU A 234 -22.97 -2.25 11.57
N ASP A 235 -23.81 -3.29 11.66
CA ASP A 235 -24.06 -4.06 12.89
C ASP A 235 -22.93 -5.08 13.16
N ASP A 236 -22.09 -5.38 12.17
CA ASP A 236 -20.96 -6.31 12.26
C ASP A 236 -19.64 -5.68 11.70
N PRO A 237 -19.13 -4.61 12.34
CA PRO A 237 -17.94 -3.91 11.89
C PRO A 237 -16.65 -4.66 12.24
N VAL A 238 -15.61 -4.46 11.42
CA VAL A 238 -14.26 -4.93 11.79
C VAL A 238 -13.73 -4.16 13.00
N ALA A 239 -13.01 -4.83 13.89
CA ALA A 239 -12.43 -4.19 15.07
C ALA A 239 -10.92 -3.96 14.88
N LEU A 240 -10.49 -2.70 14.97
CA LEU A 240 -9.08 -2.32 14.98
C LEU A 240 -8.66 -2.00 16.41
N VAL A 241 -7.72 -2.77 16.95
CA VAL A 241 -7.25 -2.63 18.34
C VAL A 241 -5.79 -2.24 18.33
N ASN A 242 -5.40 -1.28 19.16
CA ASN A 242 -3.99 -0.99 19.41
C ASN A 242 -3.42 -2.02 20.39
N ALA A 243 -2.39 -2.80 20.03
CA ALA A 243 -1.89 -3.90 20.87
C ALA A 243 -0.96 -3.44 22.02
N THR A 244 -0.74 -2.14 22.22
CA THR A 244 0.15 -1.67 23.30
C THR A 244 -0.54 -1.58 24.65
N ALA A 245 -0.63 -2.70 25.39
CA ALA A 245 -0.58 -2.70 26.86
C ALA A 245 -0.36 -4.05 27.57
N ASP A 246 -0.22 -5.23 26.93
CA ASP A 246 -0.17 -6.49 27.72
C ASP A 246 1.13 -7.33 27.66
N THR A 247 2.19 -6.88 27.00
CA THR A 247 3.49 -7.60 27.05
C THR A 247 4.36 -7.20 28.25
N ALA A 248 3.76 -6.89 29.39
CA ALA A 248 4.46 -6.59 30.65
C ALA A 248 3.83 -7.30 31.86
N ALA A 249 3.40 -8.55 31.71
CA ALA A 249 2.99 -9.37 32.85
C ALA A 249 3.40 -10.84 32.72
N ASP A 250 4.63 -11.12 32.26
CA ASP A 250 5.24 -12.42 32.54
C ASP A 250 6.74 -12.29 32.81
N GLN A 251 7.05 -11.79 34.01
CA GLN A 251 8.22 -12.14 34.83
C GLN A 251 8.25 -11.25 36.09
N LYS A 252 7.40 -11.58 37.07
CA LYS A 252 7.65 -11.23 38.48
C LYS A 252 8.18 -12.45 39.21
N ALA A 253 9.36 -12.94 38.81
CA ALA A 253 10.18 -13.77 39.67
C ALA A 253 11.21 -12.86 40.37
N LYS A 254 10.91 -12.56 41.63
CA LYS A 254 11.74 -11.82 42.58
C LYS A 254 13.11 -12.49 42.78
N PRO A 255 14.24 -11.77 42.70
CA PRO A 255 15.45 -12.20 43.38
C PRO A 255 15.64 -11.35 44.64
N THR A 256 15.64 -12.04 45.79
CA THR A 256 15.98 -11.48 47.10
C THR A 256 17.50 -11.25 47.20
N SER A 257 17.87 -10.09 47.74
CA SER A 257 19.22 -9.72 48.19
C SER A 257 19.78 -10.71 49.21
N ASP A 258 21.08 -11.06 49.13
CA ASP A 258 22.05 -10.74 50.19
C ASP A 258 23.53 -11.08 49.85
N LYS A 259 24.34 -10.00 49.86
CA LYS A 259 25.71 -9.78 50.39
C LYS A 259 26.80 -10.89 50.48
N VAL A 260 27.96 -10.55 49.87
CA VAL A 260 29.32 -10.34 50.48
C VAL A 260 30.44 -11.43 50.35
N LEU A 261 31.49 -11.02 49.61
CA LEU A 261 32.96 -11.20 49.67
C LEU A 261 33.70 -12.55 49.50
N SER A 262 34.88 -12.38 48.86
CA SER A 262 36.09 -13.24 48.80
C SER A 262 35.98 -14.43 47.84
N GLU A 263 36.99 -14.92 47.10
CA GLU A 263 38.42 -14.63 46.90
C GLU A 263 38.81 -15.39 45.60
N TYR A 264 39.80 -14.92 44.83
CA TYR A 264 40.47 -15.78 43.84
C TYR A 264 41.43 -16.76 44.56
N PRO A 265 41.66 -17.96 44.00
CA PRO A 265 42.97 -18.15 43.36
C PRO A 265 42.98 -18.98 42.06
N LEU A 266 44.07 -18.78 41.31
CA LEU A 266 44.57 -19.56 40.17
C LEU A 266 44.61 -21.07 40.45
N ASP A 267 44.39 -21.94 39.44
CA ASP A 267 45.47 -22.53 38.63
C ASP A 267 45.05 -23.55 37.55
N THR A 268 45.69 -23.42 36.38
CA THR A 268 46.33 -24.44 35.51
C THR A 268 45.55 -25.65 34.92
N ALA A 269 45.40 -25.71 33.58
CA ALA A 269 46.18 -26.59 32.67
C ALA A 269 45.62 -26.67 31.23
N ALA A 270 46.56 -26.83 30.28
CA ALA A 270 46.50 -26.74 28.82
C ALA A 270 45.70 -27.83 28.06
N THR A 271 45.42 -27.59 26.76
CA THR A 271 46.08 -28.30 25.63
C THR A 271 45.86 -27.56 24.30
N ASN A 272 46.93 -27.53 23.50
CA ASN A 272 47.20 -26.78 22.27
C ASN A 272 46.40 -27.22 21.03
N CYS A 273 46.34 -26.37 19.98
CA CYS A 273 47.09 -26.60 18.72
C CYS A 273 46.85 -25.51 17.64
N ALA A 274 47.94 -24.80 17.33
CA ALA A 274 48.49 -24.42 16.02
C ALA A 274 47.62 -23.75 14.91
N PHE A 275 48.04 -22.52 14.54
CA PHE A 275 47.88 -21.88 13.21
C PHE A 275 48.78 -22.55 12.14
N PRO A 276 48.55 -22.36 10.82
CA PRO A 276 49.12 -21.18 10.13
C PRO A 276 48.27 -20.56 8.99
N ASP A 277 48.29 -19.23 8.96
CA ASP A 277 48.53 -18.29 7.85
C ASP A 277 48.03 -18.53 6.40
N GLY A 278 47.10 -17.63 6.00
CA GLY A 278 47.20 -16.72 4.84
C GLY A 278 46.60 -17.15 3.48
N PRO A 279 46.42 -16.22 2.49
CA PRO A 279 46.37 -14.76 2.56
C PRO A 279 45.18 -14.09 1.80
N ASP A 280 44.93 -12.81 2.12
CA ASP A 280 44.03 -11.86 1.45
C ASP A 280 44.31 -11.63 -0.05
N PRO A 281 43.28 -11.38 -0.88
CA PRO A 281 43.48 -10.87 -2.23
C PRO A 281 43.49 -9.32 -2.27
N LYS A 282 44.63 -8.78 -2.70
CA LYS A 282 44.85 -7.35 -2.99
C LYS A 282 44.21 -6.89 -4.29
N PHE A 283 43.70 -5.66 -4.25
CA PHE A 283 43.41 -4.77 -5.37
C PHE A 283 44.57 -4.67 -6.39
N THR A 284 44.25 -4.70 -7.69
CA THR A 284 44.97 -3.94 -8.73
C THR A 284 44.07 -3.52 -9.91
N LYS A 285 44.39 -2.33 -10.44
CA LYS A 285 43.78 -1.58 -11.56
C LYS A 285 44.23 -2.07 -12.96
N ARG A 286 43.49 -1.57 -13.97
CA ARG A 286 43.76 -1.41 -15.44
C ARG A 286 43.08 -2.49 -16.32
N ALA A 287 42.61 -2.24 -17.54
CA ALA A 287 42.89 -1.19 -18.51
C ALA A 287 41.69 -0.89 -19.44
N ARG A 288 41.74 0.31 -20.01
CA ARG A 288 40.87 0.94 -21.00
C ARG A 288 41.02 0.26 -22.37
N ALA A 289 39.94 -0.26 -22.95
CA ALA A 289 39.92 -0.69 -24.35
C ALA A 289 39.50 0.48 -25.25
N LYS A 290 40.38 0.86 -26.18
CA LYS A 290 40.08 1.74 -27.32
C LYS A 290 39.27 0.94 -28.34
N ARG A 291 38.18 1.50 -28.85
CA ARG A 291 37.58 1.05 -30.11
C ARG A 291 38.03 1.99 -31.21
N ASP A 292 38.68 1.43 -32.21
CA ASP A 292 39.07 2.13 -33.42
C ASP A 292 37.84 2.32 -34.32
N TRP A 293 37.75 3.53 -34.87
CA TRP A 293 36.75 4.01 -35.81
C TRP A 293 37.22 3.72 -37.24
N ILE A 294 36.38 3.10 -38.06
CA ILE A 294 36.57 2.99 -39.51
C ILE A 294 35.40 3.71 -40.19
N PRO A 295 35.63 4.77 -41.00
CA PRO A 295 34.61 5.34 -41.84
C PRO A 295 34.60 4.64 -43.21
N HIS A 296 33.42 4.21 -43.66
CA HIS A 296 33.20 3.86 -45.06
C HIS A 296 32.66 5.08 -45.80
N SER A 297 33.41 5.51 -46.80
CA SER A 297 32.97 6.33 -47.92
C SER A 297 33.29 5.56 -49.19
N THR A 298 32.29 5.10 -49.93
CA THR A 298 31.92 5.47 -51.31
C THR A 298 30.69 4.67 -51.68
#